data_AF-A0A8H7C135-F1
#
_entry.id   AF-A0A8H7C135-F1
#
_cell.length_a   1.000
_cell.length_b   1.000
_cell.length_c   1.000
_cell.angle_alpha   90.00
_cell.angle_beta   90.00
_cell.angle_gamma   90.00
#
_symmetry.space_group_name_H-M   'P 1'
#
loop_
_entity.id
_entity.type
_entity.pdbx_description
1 polymer ?
#
loop_
_entity_poly.entity_id
_entity_poly.type
_entity_poly.pdbx_seq_one_letter_code
_entity_poly.pdbx_strand_id
1 'polypeptide(L)'
;MDEMHGFRLIDFKGWKESEITEMCGGGIPANLAGFWTSRKLSAAEWWSIKPKILLQLNDKREQVITDELFPKRWQNFKEKFDDWVEAQTMDLSLLPRIADLAVMEPFRSILFECLVKTVEFKLDEIDHVAKKWMKSRNEFMFSLLPLDLQERYRTTDFPPLKSLMILRFRRQEDRTTLHDVCGDRIGRCNLSTLQDQRIHRMLPGVNMPWNWSKADLEFDRDGYMIVKDVLQFLGQEPYDAVLDGELNNVKCYCVECASNSQRFTPQGVKEMIAHQLHSHNGNLPAAVSRWHVL
;
A
#
# COMPACT_ATOMS: atom_id res chain seq x y z
N MET A 1 37.20 15.38 -35.41
CA MET A 1 37.81 14.68 -34.27
C MET A 1 37.53 15.57 -33.07
N ASP A 2 36.47 15.25 -32.31
CA ASP A 2 36.07 16.10 -31.20
C ASP A 2 36.94 15.83 -29.98
N GLU A 3 37.67 16.87 -29.58
CA GLU A 3 38.56 16.88 -28.44
C GLU A 3 37.75 17.11 -27.15
N MET A 4 37.86 16.21 -26.16
CA MET A 4 37.18 16.38 -24.88
C MET A 4 38.18 16.60 -23.74
N HIS A 5 38.09 17.76 -23.09
CA HIS A 5 38.80 18.08 -21.84
C HIS A 5 38.06 17.49 -20.63
N GLY A 6 38.81 17.05 -19.61
CA GLY A 6 38.35 16.50 -18.31
C GLY A 6 37.11 17.17 -17.72
N PHE A 7 37.07 18.51 -17.77
CA PHE A 7 35.97 19.32 -17.24
C PHE A 7 34.70 19.32 -18.11
N ARG A 8 34.83 19.22 -19.45
CA ARG A 8 33.68 19.11 -20.36
C ARG A 8 33.03 17.72 -20.35
N LEU A 9 33.62 16.76 -19.61
CA LEU A 9 33.18 15.36 -19.59
C LEU A 9 32.12 15.08 -18.51
N ILE A 10 31.93 15.96 -17.52
CA ILE A 10 30.97 15.76 -16.42
C ILE A 10 29.53 16.09 -16.80
N ASP A 11 29.28 17.06 -17.69
CA ASP A 11 27.93 17.51 -18.07
C ASP A 11 27.11 16.50 -18.91
N PHE A 12 27.51 15.22 -18.95
CA PHE A 12 26.90 14.20 -19.81
C PHE A 12 26.29 13.05 -19.02
N LYS A 13 25.00 12.76 -19.30
CA LYS A 13 24.09 11.83 -18.58
C LYS A 13 23.49 12.36 -17.26
N GLY A 14 23.23 13.66 -17.17
CA GLY A 14 22.42 14.23 -16.08
C GLY A 14 23.15 14.42 -14.75
N TRP A 15 24.48 14.36 -14.77
CA TRP A 15 25.34 14.77 -13.66
C TRP A 15 25.87 16.17 -13.93
N LYS A 16 25.74 17.08 -12.97
CA LYS A 16 26.37 18.40 -13.04
C LYS A 16 27.60 18.43 -12.15
N GLU A 17 28.61 19.21 -12.53
CA GLU A 17 29.80 19.42 -11.68
C GLU A 17 29.41 19.88 -10.28
N SER A 18 28.44 20.79 -10.19
CA SER A 18 27.89 21.27 -8.92
C SER A 18 27.34 20.15 -8.03
N GLU A 19 26.71 19.12 -8.61
CA GLU A 19 26.17 17.97 -7.86
C GLU A 19 27.30 17.09 -7.31
N ILE A 20 28.36 16.88 -8.09
CA ILE A 20 29.54 16.12 -7.66
C ILE A 20 30.24 16.86 -6.53
N THR A 21 30.45 18.17 -6.69
CA THR A 21 31.06 19.02 -5.67
C THR A 21 30.24 19.02 -4.37
N GLU A 22 28.92 19.12 -4.46
CA GLU A 22 28.01 19.10 -3.31
C GLU A 22 28.04 17.75 -2.58
N MET A 23 27.97 16.64 -3.33
CA MET A 23 28.05 15.27 -2.82
C MET A 23 29.39 14.95 -2.14
N CYS A 24 30.47 15.61 -2.55
CA CYS A 24 31.82 15.36 -2.06
C CYS A 24 32.34 16.42 -1.09
N GLY A 25 31.45 17.27 -0.54
CA GLY A 25 31.80 18.21 0.52
C GLY A 25 32.64 19.41 0.06
N GLY A 26 32.52 19.82 -1.20
CA GLY A 26 33.11 21.06 -1.73
C GLY A 26 34.25 20.88 -2.73
N GLY A 27 34.57 19.66 -3.16
CA GLY A 27 35.60 19.40 -4.17
C GLY A 27 35.36 18.12 -4.98
N ILE A 28 36.01 17.99 -6.14
CA ILE A 28 35.90 16.78 -6.97
C ILE A 28 36.85 15.70 -6.41
N PRO A 29 36.40 14.44 -6.26
CA PRO A 29 37.22 13.40 -5.63
C PRO A 29 38.57 13.17 -6.32
N ALA A 30 39.63 13.10 -5.51
CA ALA A 30 41.00 12.79 -5.95
C ALA A 30 41.12 11.42 -6.64
N ASN A 31 40.24 10.50 -6.27
CA ASN A 31 40.22 9.10 -6.72
C ASN A 31 39.27 8.83 -7.90
N LEU A 32 38.64 9.86 -8.46
CA LEU A 32 37.76 9.70 -9.61
C LEU A 32 38.60 9.32 -10.85
N ALA A 33 38.29 8.18 -11.47
CA ALA A 33 39.12 7.61 -12.52
C ALA A 33 39.31 8.60 -13.69
N GLY A 34 40.56 8.92 -14.05
CA GLY A 34 40.87 9.82 -15.17
C GLY A 34 40.65 11.31 -14.91
N PHE A 35 40.29 11.72 -13.68
CA PHE A 35 40.02 13.12 -13.36
C PHE A 35 41.28 13.95 -13.12
N TRP A 36 42.37 13.28 -12.71
CA TRP A 36 43.68 13.91 -12.43
C TRP A 36 44.75 13.56 -13.45
N THR A 37 44.37 12.91 -14.56
CA THR A 37 45.30 12.72 -15.68
C THR A 37 45.56 14.07 -16.35
N SER A 38 46.80 14.56 -16.20
CA SER A 38 47.29 15.79 -16.83
C SER A 38 47.34 15.72 -18.36
N ARG A 39 47.18 14.52 -18.93
CA ARG A 39 47.17 14.24 -20.36
C ARG A 39 45.73 14.08 -20.87
N LYS A 40 45.45 14.64 -22.06
CA LYS A 40 44.22 14.43 -22.82
C LYS A 40 43.98 12.91 -23.06
N LEU A 41 42.78 12.42 -22.73
CA LEU A 41 42.37 11.04 -23.00
C LEU A 41 41.95 10.91 -24.47
N SER A 42 42.38 9.85 -25.14
CA SER A 42 41.83 9.44 -26.43
C SER A 42 40.39 8.93 -26.29
N ALA A 43 39.66 8.86 -27.41
CA ALA A 43 38.30 8.32 -27.41
C ALA A 43 38.24 6.88 -26.85
N ALA A 44 39.21 6.03 -27.18
CA ALA A 44 39.27 4.65 -26.70
C ALA A 44 39.53 4.56 -25.20
N GLU A 45 40.47 5.37 -24.67
CA GLU A 45 40.73 5.46 -23.23
C GLU A 45 39.48 5.98 -22.49
N TRP A 46 38.79 6.98 -23.05
CA TRP A 46 37.55 7.50 -22.48
C TRP A 46 36.44 6.46 -22.40
N TRP A 47 36.16 5.74 -23.49
CA TRP A 47 35.12 4.70 -23.50
C TRP A 47 35.43 3.56 -22.52
N SER A 48 36.70 3.30 -22.24
CA SER A 48 37.12 2.30 -21.24
C SER A 48 36.91 2.77 -19.79
N ILE A 49 37.13 4.05 -19.50
CA ILE A 49 37.08 4.60 -18.14
C ILE A 49 35.67 5.08 -17.75
N LYS A 50 34.89 5.57 -18.71
CA LYS A 50 33.54 6.13 -18.50
C LYS A 50 32.60 5.27 -17.66
N PRO A 51 32.45 3.94 -17.90
CA PRO A 51 31.59 3.11 -17.06
C PRO A 51 32.02 3.07 -15.59
N LYS A 52 33.34 3.14 -15.33
CA LYS A 52 33.90 3.12 -13.97
C LYS A 52 33.62 4.43 -13.23
N ILE A 53 33.74 5.57 -13.92
CA ILE A 53 33.39 6.89 -13.35
C ILE A 53 31.91 6.93 -12.98
N LEU A 54 31.03 6.51 -13.90
CA LEU A 54 29.59 6.53 -13.66
C LEU A 54 29.19 5.62 -12.51
N LEU A 55 29.81 4.44 -12.39
CA LEU A 55 29.59 3.54 -11.27
C LEU A 55 30.01 4.21 -9.94
N GLN A 56 31.23 4.77 -9.87
CA GLN A 56 31.71 5.46 -8.67
C GLN A 56 30.82 6.65 -8.25
N LEU A 57 30.34 7.45 -9.21
CA LEU A 57 29.45 8.57 -8.94
C LEU A 57 28.08 8.09 -8.44
N ASN A 58 27.51 7.07 -9.07
CA ASN A 58 26.24 6.50 -8.65
C ASN A 58 26.34 5.89 -7.24
N ASP A 59 27.38 5.09 -6.98
CA ASP A 59 27.62 4.47 -5.66
C ASP A 59 27.76 5.56 -4.59
N LYS A 60 28.46 6.66 -4.90
CA LYS A 60 28.63 7.76 -3.96
C LYS A 60 27.34 8.54 -3.72
N ARG A 61 26.50 8.76 -4.74
CA ARG A 61 25.18 9.40 -4.57
C ARG A 61 24.27 8.52 -3.74
N GLU A 62 24.25 7.22 -4.01
CA GLU A 62 23.48 6.26 -3.21
C GLU A 62 23.93 6.29 -1.75
N GLN A 63 25.24 6.33 -1.49
CA GLN A 63 25.79 6.45 -0.14
C GLN A 63 25.34 7.75 0.55
N VAL A 64 25.51 8.91 -0.09
CA VAL A 64 25.15 10.21 0.50
C VAL A 64 23.65 10.30 0.76
N ILE A 65 22.83 9.83 -0.17
CA ILE A 65 21.38 9.80 0.00
C ILE A 65 21.02 8.88 1.17
N THR A 66 21.54 7.66 1.20
CA THR A 66 21.17 6.65 2.21
C THR A 66 21.64 7.01 3.61
N ASP A 67 22.91 7.42 3.74
CA ASP A 67 23.56 7.57 5.04
C ASP A 67 23.38 8.97 5.63
N GLU A 68 23.34 10.01 4.79
CA GLU A 68 23.36 11.40 5.27
C GLU A 68 22.02 12.11 5.14
N LEU A 69 21.34 11.97 3.99
CA LEU A 69 20.16 12.78 3.67
C LEU A 69 18.85 12.10 4.07
N PHE A 70 18.70 10.82 3.74
CA PHE A 70 17.47 10.07 3.93
C PHE A 70 16.97 10.07 5.38
N PRO A 71 17.80 9.82 6.42
CA PRO A 71 17.30 9.74 7.79
C PRO A 71 16.58 11.02 8.25
N LYS A 72 17.14 12.19 7.91
CA LYS A 72 16.56 13.49 8.25
C LYS A 72 15.29 13.77 7.45
N ARG A 73 15.33 13.50 6.14
CA ARG A 73 14.15 13.70 5.27
C ARG A 73 13.00 12.80 5.66
N TRP A 74 13.29 11.54 5.98
CA TRP A 74 12.29 10.58 6.43
C TRP A 74 11.61 11.05 7.70
N GLN A 75 12.38 11.55 8.67
CA GLN A 75 11.82 12.09 9.91
C GLN A 75 10.90 13.28 9.65
N ASN A 76 11.34 14.24 8.82
CA ASN A 76 10.52 15.39 8.45
C ASN A 76 9.24 15.00 7.69
N PHE A 77 9.35 14.02 6.78
CA PHE A 77 8.20 13.50 6.04
C PHE A 77 7.22 12.81 6.98
N LYS A 78 7.74 12.03 7.94
CA LYS A 78 6.94 11.33 8.94
C LYS A 78 6.15 12.30 9.81
N GLU A 79 6.79 13.33 10.35
CA GLU A 79 6.10 14.34 11.15
C GLU A 79 4.95 14.99 10.38
N LYS A 80 5.16 15.33 9.11
CA LYS A 80 4.12 15.91 8.26
C LYS A 80 3.04 14.92 7.85
N PHE A 81 3.39 13.65 7.68
CA PHE A 81 2.42 12.59 7.42
C PHE A 81 1.55 12.34 8.66
N ASP A 82 2.14 12.29 9.85
CA ASP A 82 1.43 12.12 11.11
C ASP A 82 0.45 13.30 11.35
N ASP A 83 0.90 14.55 11.11
CA ASP A 83 0.02 15.74 11.10
C ASP A 83 -1.20 15.56 10.17
N TRP A 84 -0.98 15.01 8.96
CA TRP A 84 -2.05 14.75 8.00
C TRP A 84 -3.00 13.65 8.47
N VAL A 85 -2.49 12.57 9.05
CA VAL A 85 -3.29 11.44 9.59
C VAL A 85 -4.19 11.92 10.72
N GLU A 86 -3.66 12.72 11.66
CA GLU A 86 -4.43 13.28 12.77
C GLU A 86 -5.59 14.18 12.30
N ALA A 87 -5.44 14.83 11.14
CA ALA A 87 -6.49 15.64 10.54
C ALA A 87 -7.59 14.83 9.82
N GLN A 88 -7.43 13.52 9.64
CA GLN A 88 -8.40 12.69 8.93
C GLN A 88 -9.54 12.22 9.84
N THR A 89 -10.75 12.19 9.29
CA THR A 89 -11.95 11.63 9.97
C THR A 89 -12.25 10.19 9.57
N MET A 90 -11.47 9.64 8.63
CA MET A 90 -11.65 8.28 8.10
C MET A 90 -10.96 7.26 9.01
N ASP A 91 -11.46 6.02 9.01
CA ASP A 91 -10.83 4.92 9.72
C ASP A 91 -9.37 4.69 9.25
N LEU A 92 -8.45 4.47 10.19
CA LEU A 92 -7.03 4.29 9.91
C LEU A 92 -6.74 3.12 8.96
N SER A 93 -7.54 2.06 8.98
CA SER A 93 -7.40 0.93 8.04
C SER A 93 -7.57 1.36 6.57
N LEU A 94 -8.33 2.43 6.33
CA LEU A 94 -8.56 3.00 5.01
C LEU A 94 -7.57 4.08 4.62
N LEU A 95 -6.71 4.53 5.52
CA LEU A 95 -5.67 5.49 5.15
C LEU A 95 -4.47 4.75 4.50
N PRO A 96 -3.72 5.42 3.63
CA PRO A 96 -2.39 4.95 3.25
C PRO A 96 -1.48 4.90 4.49
N ARG A 97 -0.43 4.09 4.45
CA ARG A 97 0.71 4.20 5.37
C ARG A 97 1.74 5.16 4.79
N ILE A 98 2.64 5.64 5.64
CA ILE A 98 3.72 6.53 5.20
C ILE A 98 4.57 5.93 4.07
N ALA A 99 4.94 4.65 4.17
CA ALA A 99 5.74 3.96 3.17
C ALA A 99 5.05 3.92 1.80
N ASP A 100 3.73 3.93 1.79
CA ASP A 100 2.94 3.86 0.59
C ASP A 100 2.98 5.16 -0.22
N LEU A 101 2.99 6.29 0.49
CA LEU A 101 3.13 7.61 -0.13
C LEU A 101 4.60 7.90 -0.48
N ALA A 102 5.54 7.41 0.33
CA ALA A 102 6.98 7.60 0.12
C ALA A 102 7.47 7.11 -1.25
N VAL A 103 6.84 6.06 -1.80
CA VAL A 103 7.20 5.48 -3.11
C VAL A 103 6.46 6.13 -4.29
N MET A 104 5.57 7.09 -4.03
CA MET A 104 4.84 7.84 -5.05
C MET A 104 5.50 9.20 -5.30
N GLU A 105 5.36 9.71 -6.52
CA GLU A 105 5.80 11.08 -6.82
C GLU A 105 4.90 12.12 -6.14
N PRO A 106 5.46 13.24 -5.66
CA PRO A 106 6.87 13.66 -5.78
C PRO A 106 7.80 13.13 -4.67
N PHE A 107 7.26 12.45 -3.66
CA PHE A 107 8.00 12.04 -2.46
C PHE A 107 9.12 11.06 -2.77
N ARG A 108 8.93 10.19 -3.77
CA ARG A 108 9.94 9.26 -4.24
C ARG A 108 11.22 10.00 -4.65
N SER A 109 11.15 10.94 -5.60
CA SER A 109 12.36 11.66 -6.00
C SER A 109 12.96 12.48 -4.85
N ILE A 110 12.13 13.08 -3.98
CA ILE A 110 12.63 13.87 -2.83
C ILE A 110 13.38 12.99 -1.81
N LEU A 111 12.84 11.81 -1.48
CA LEU A 111 13.41 10.93 -0.48
C LEU A 111 14.63 10.18 -1.00
N PHE A 112 14.59 9.69 -2.25
CA PHE A 112 15.55 8.71 -2.75
C PHE A 112 16.51 9.21 -3.84
N GLU A 113 16.26 10.37 -4.44
CA GLU A 113 17.03 10.82 -5.63
C GLU A 113 17.61 12.23 -5.46
N CYS A 114 16.98 13.08 -4.67
CA CYS A 114 17.36 14.47 -4.47
C CYS A 114 18.67 14.62 -3.67
N LEU A 115 19.56 15.53 -4.06
CA LEU A 115 20.78 15.87 -3.31
C LEU A 115 20.63 17.10 -2.41
N VAL A 116 19.54 17.85 -2.52
CA VAL A 116 19.30 19.08 -1.75
C VAL A 116 19.14 18.77 -0.26
N LYS A 117 20.03 19.31 0.59
CA LYS A 117 20.06 18.96 2.02
C LYS A 117 18.77 19.24 2.78
N THR A 118 18.12 20.36 2.47
CA THR A 118 16.90 20.81 3.16
C THR A 118 15.73 20.74 2.19
N VAL A 119 14.72 19.94 2.55
CA VAL A 119 13.47 19.80 1.80
C VAL A 119 12.31 19.97 2.77
N GLU A 120 11.26 20.64 2.30
CA GLU A 120 10.02 20.81 3.05
C GLU A 120 8.93 19.94 2.43
N PHE A 121 8.15 19.27 3.28
CA PHE A 121 6.98 18.51 2.88
C PHE A 121 5.72 19.29 3.24
N LYS A 122 4.83 19.48 2.26
CA LYS A 122 3.59 20.24 2.44
C LYS A 122 2.41 19.30 2.66
N LEU A 123 1.52 19.66 3.57
CA LEU A 123 0.31 18.89 3.86
C LEU A 123 -0.58 18.75 2.62
N ASP A 124 -0.74 19.81 1.83
CA ASP A 124 -1.56 19.77 0.60
C ASP A 124 -1.03 18.77 -0.43
N GLU A 125 0.30 18.60 -0.52
CA GLU A 125 0.90 17.60 -1.41
C GLU A 125 0.67 16.18 -0.88
N ILE A 126 0.79 15.98 0.44
CA ILE A 126 0.50 14.69 1.08
C ILE A 126 -0.96 14.33 0.84
N ASP A 127 -1.88 15.26 1.07
CA ASP A 127 -3.31 15.08 0.85
C ASP A 127 -3.64 14.73 -0.61
N HIS A 128 -3.05 15.45 -1.56
CA HIS A 128 -3.26 15.19 -2.98
C HIS A 128 -2.82 13.77 -3.38
N VAL A 129 -1.61 13.36 -2.98
CA VAL A 129 -1.07 12.02 -3.29
C VAL A 129 -1.86 10.95 -2.55
N ALA A 130 -2.24 11.16 -1.29
CA ALA A 130 -3.07 10.26 -0.51
C ALA A 130 -4.44 10.05 -1.16
N LYS A 131 -5.10 11.11 -1.64
CA LYS A 131 -6.38 11.01 -2.35
C LYS A 131 -6.24 10.24 -3.66
N LYS A 132 -5.18 10.49 -4.43
CA LYS A 132 -4.89 9.73 -5.65
C LYS A 132 -4.67 8.25 -5.34
N TRP A 133 -3.94 7.97 -4.27
CA TRP A 133 -3.69 6.63 -3.79
C TRP A 133 -5.00 5.91 -3.40
N MET A 134 -5.81 6.54 -2.54
CA MET A 134 -7.10 6.01 -2.10
C MET A 134 -8.03 5.77 -3.30
N LYS A 135 -8.09 6.69 -4.26
CA LYS A 135 -8.87 6.52 -5.50
C LYS A 135 -8.43 5.27 -6.27
N SER A 136 -7.14 5.11 -6.52
CA SER A 136 -6.60 3.94 -7.24
C SER A 136 -6.91 2.63 -6.52
N ARG A 137 -6.79 2.61 -5.20
CA ARG A 137 -7.16 1.46 -4.35
C ARG A 137 -8.64 1.10 -4.54
N ASN A 138 -9.50 2.11 -4.48
CA ASN A 138 -10.95 1.92 -4.58
C ASN A 138 -11.34 1.40 -5.96
N GLU A 139 -10.80 1.97 -7.02
CA GLU A 139 -11.00 1.51 -8.40
C GLU A 139 -10.63 0.03 -8.56
N PHE A 140 -9.50 -0.40 -7.99
CA PHE A 140 -9.13 -1.80 -7.98
C PHE A 140 -10.14 -2.67 -7.24
N MET A 141 -10.46 -2.33 -5.98
CA MET A 141 -11.38 -3.12 -5.15
C MET A 141 -12.76 -3.26 -5.79
N PHE A 142 -13.29 -2.17 -6.37
CA PHE A 142 -14.57 -2.20 -7.06
C PHE A 142 -14.50 -2.98 -8.37
N SER A 143 -13.35 -3.02 -9.06
CA SER A 143 -13.18 -3.83 -10.27
C SER A 143 -13.28 -5.34 -10.02
N LEU A 144 -13.11 -5.80 -8.77
CA LEU A 144 -13.28 -7.20 -8.39
C LEU A 144 -14.75 -7.61 -8.26
N LEU A 145 -15.65 -6.64 -8.10
CA LEU A 145 -17.06 -6.92 -7.85
C LEU A 145 -17.78 -7.38 -9.14
N PRO A 146 -18.84 -8.20 -9.04
CA PRO A 146 -19.80 -8.41 -10.11
C PRO A 146 -20.44 -7.10 -10.62
N LEU A 147 -20.89 -7.07 -11.87
CA LEU A 147 -21.40 -5.86 -12.54
C LEU A 147 -22.54 -5.17 -11.78
N ASP A 148 -23.48 -5.94 -11.22
CA ASP A 148 -24.61 -5.42 -10.45
C ASP A 148 -24.16 -4.67 -9.18
N LEU A 149 -23.08 -5.13 -8.55
CA LEU A 149 -22.49 -4.46 -7.40
C LEU A 149 -21.62 -3.27 -7.83
N GLN A 150 -20.91 -3.37 -8.95
CA GLN A 150 -20.16 -2.23 -9.50
C GLN A 150 -21.07 -1.04 -9.79
N GLU A 151 -22.23 -1.27 -10.42
CA GLU A 151 -23.21 -0.23 -10.72
C GLU A 151 -23.76 0.42 -9.45
N ARG A 152 -23.98 -0.36 -8.40
CA ARG A 152 -24.47 0.13 -7.10
C ARG A 152 -23.45 1.02 -6.37
N TYR A 153 -22.17 0.65 -6.38
CA TYR A 153 -21.14 1.39 -5.64
C TYR A 153 -20.42 2.47 -6.47
N ARG A 154 -20.74 2.62 -7.75
CA ARG A 154 -20.11 3.57 -8.69
C ARG A 154 -20.33 5.05 -8.36
N THR A 155 -21.24 5.37 -7.44
CA THR A 155 -21.79 6.73 -7.25
C THR A 155 -21.20 7.51 -6.08
N THR A 156 -20.27 6.94 -5.30
CA THR A 156 -19.71 7.62 -4.11
C THR A 156 -18.19 7.54 -4.05
N ASP A 157 -17.54 8.64 -3.68
CA ASP A 157 -16.15 8.69 -3.21
C ASP A 157 -16.02 7.87 -1.92
N PHE A 158 -15.95 6.55 -2.09
CA PHE A 158 -16.01 5.53 -1.04
C PHE A 158 -17.32 5.54 -0.23
N PRO A 159 -18.19 4.52 -0.43
CA PRO A 159 -19.33 4.32 0.46
C PRO A 159 -18.88 4.25 1.92
N PRO A 160 -19.70 4.67 2.89
CA PRO A 160 -19.39 4.46 4.30
C PRO A 160 -18.99 2.99 4.53
N LEU A 161 -17.88 2.73 5.24
CA LEU A 161 -17.37 1.38 5.56
C LEU A 161 -18.46 0.37 5.92
N LYS A 162 -19.48 0.85 6.64
CA LYS A 162 -20.68 0.13 7.05
C LYS A 162 -21.36 -0.60 5.88
N SER A 163 -21.54 0.10 4.76
CA SER A 163 -22.13 -0.47 3.52
C SER A 163 -21.20 -1.45 2.79
N LEU A 164 -19.89 -1.43 3.10
CA LEU A 164 -18.89 -2.34 2.53
C LEU A 164 -18.69 -3.60 3.39
N MET A 165 -19.27 -3.67 4.59
CA MET A 165 -19.13 -4.81 5.50
C MET A 165 -19.77 -6.10 4.96
N ILE A 166 -20.71 -5.98 4.02
CA ILE A 166 -21.31 -7.11 3.29
C ILE A 166 -20.34 -7.73 2.28
N LEU A 167 -19.40 -6.94 1.75
CA LEU A 167 -18.45 -7.42 0.76
C LEU A 167 -17.48 -8.41 1.40
N ARG A 168 -17.25 -9.51 0.69
CA ARG A 168 -16.33 -10.57 1.09
C ARG A 168 -15.37 -10.82 -0.05
N PHE A 169 -14.12 -11.03 0.33
CA PHE A 169 -13.05 -11.34 -0.59
C PHE A 169 -12.41 -12.66 -0.17
N ARG A 170 -11.82 -13.34 -1.14
CA ARG A 170 -11.00 -14.50 -0.92
C ARG A 170 -9.57 -14.16 -1.27
N ARG A 171 -8.67 -14.49 -0.36
CA ARG A 171 -7.23 -14.32 -0.52
C ARG A 171 -6.60 -15.70 -0.38
N GLN A 172 -6.22 -16.33 -1.50
CA GLN A 172 -5.90 -17.76 -1.54
C GLN A 172 -7.07 -18.60 -1.02
N GLU A 173 -6.90 -19.35 0.07
CA GLU A 173 -7.97 -20.16 0.68
C GLU A 173 -8.71 -19.41 1.81
N ASP A 174 -8.20 -18.23 2.23
CA ASP A 174 -8.74 -17.50 3.36
C ASP A 174 -9.84 -16.51 2.96
N ARG A 175 -10.95 -16.54 3.70
CA ARG A 175 -12.03 -15.55 3.57
C ARG A 175 -11.72 -14.31 4.39
N THR A 176 -11.89 -13.15 3.80
CA THR A 176 -11.50 -11.87 4.40
C THR A 176 -12.51 -10.77 4.08
N THR A 177 -12.51 -9.71 4.89
CA THR A 177 -13.35 -8.53 4.69
C THR A 177 -12.58 -7.41 4.00
N LEU A 178 -13.26 -6.39 3.47
CA LEU A 178 -12.56 -5.22 2.94
C LEU A 178 -11.68 -4.54 4.00
N HIS A 179 -12.21 -4.42 5.22
CA HIS A 179 -11.48 -3.87 6.36
C HIS A 179 -10.22 -4.69 6.62
N ASP A 180 -10.31 -6.02 6.60
CA ASP A 180 -9.16 -6.89 6.80
C ASP A 180 -8.21 -6.85 5.61
N VAL A 181 -8.65 -6.80 4.36
CA VAL A 181 -7.75 -6.60 3.21
C VAL A 181 -6.98 -5.27 3.36
N CYS A 182 -7.65 -4.25 3.88
CA CYS A 182 -7.05 -2.94 4.10
C CYS A 182 -6.16 -2.90 5.35
N GLY A 183 -6.49 -3.63 6.41
CA GLY A 183 -5.78 -3.68 7.70
C GLY A 183 -4.70 -4.76 7.79
N ASP A 184 -4.94 -5.96 7.24
CA ASP A 184 -4.06 -7.16 7.15
C ASP A 184 -2.90 -6.99 6.15
N ARG A 185 -2.63 -5.74 5.75
CA ARG A 185 -1.28 -5.29 5.43
C ARG A 185 -0.28 -5.50 6.61
N ILE A 186 -0.71 -6.10 7.72
CA ILE A 186 0.10 -6.56 8.86
C ILE A 186 0.59 -8.02 8.67
N GLY A 187 -0.14 -8.88 7.95
CA GLY A 187 0.13 -10.33 7.91
C GLY A 187 1.16 -10.81 6.87
N ARG A 188 1.05 -10.39 5.60
CA ARG A 188 2.09 -10.69 4.57
C ARG A 188 3.20 -9.64 4.51
N CYS A 189 2.92 -8.51 5.12
CA CYS A 189 3.86 -7.50 5.51
C CYS A 189 4.00 -7.63 7.03
N ASN A 190 4.57 -8.77 7.49
CA ASN A 190 5.01 -8.96 8.87
C ASN A 190 6.24 -8.05 9.11
N LEU A 191 5.96 -6.76 9.03
CA LEU A 191 6.82 -5.59 8.95
C LEU A 191 6.41 -4.61 10.05
N SER A 192 5.80 -5.16 11.09
CA SER A 192 5.27 -4.42 12.23
C SER A 192 6.34 -3.76 13.08
N THR A 193 7.62 -3.80 12.68
CA THR A 193 8.48 -2.59 12.51
C THR A 193 9.93 -2.99 12.30
N LEU A 194 10.59 -2.42 11.27
CA LEU A 194 11.99 -1.95 11.30
C LEU A 194 12.33 -1.15 9.99
N GLN A 195 11.60 -0.04 9.77
CA GLN A 195 11.87 1.14 8.90
C GLN A 195 11.72 1.07 7.35
N ASP A 196 10.79 0.39 6.67
CA ASP A 196 9.65 -0.43 7.08
C ASP A 196 9.67 -1.85 6.47
N GLN A 197 10.66 -2.36 5.73
CA GLN A 197 12.03 -2.59 6.20
C GLN A 197 13.02 -2.09 5.14
N ARG A 198 13.45 -0.84 5.36
CA ARG A 198 14.61 -0.10 4.84
C ARG A 198 14.70 0.21 3.36
N ILE A 199 13.70 0.66 2.61
CA ILE A 199 12.45 1.35 2.92
C ILE A 199 11.25 0.72 2.18
N HIS A 200 11.41 -0.01 1.08
CA HIS A 200 11.56 -1.49 1.07
C HIS A 200 12.79 -1.90 0.25
N ARG A 201 13.95 -1.63 0.85
CA ARG A 201 15.32 -1.76 0.34
C ARG A 201 15.68 -0.93 -0.90
N MET A 202 15.20 0.33 -0.97
CA MET A 202 15.68 1.42 -1.88
C MET A 202 15.77 1.07 -3.38
N LEU A 203 15.03 0.04 -3.80
CA LEU A 203 15.21 -0.66 -5.07
C LEU A 203 14.61 0.06 -6.30
N PRO A 204 15.32 -0.02 -7.45
CA PRO A 204 14.74 -0.26 -8.76
C PRO A 204 14.28 -1.74 -8.88
N GLY A 205 13.02 -1.96 -9.30
CA GLY A 205 12.45 -3.31 -9.54
C GLY A 205 11.28 -3.73 -8.63
N VAL A 206 10.78 -2.84 -7.76
CA VAL A 206 9.67 -3.16 -6.86
C VAL A 206 8.34 -3.07 -7.61
N ASN A 207 7.69 -4.23 -7.82
CA ASN A 207 6.24 -4.28 -7.99
C ASN A 207 5.65 -3.54 -6.79
N MET A 208 5.00 -2.39 -7.04
CA MET A 208 4.35 -1.56 -6.02
C MET A 208 3.70 -2.45 -4.95
N PRO A 209 3.78 -2.12 -3.65
CA PRO A 209 3.07 -2.89 -2.60
C PRO A 209 1.55 -2.98 -2.86
N TRP A 210 1.07 -2.16 -3.79
CA TRP A 210 -0.28 -2.08 -4.33
C TRP A 210 -0.57 -2.92 -5.56
N ASN A 211 0.35 -3.81 -5.99
CA ASN A 211 0.00 -4.88 -6.92
C ASN A 211 -0.81 -5.93 -6.16
N TRP A 212 -2.04 -5.56 -5.78
CA TRP A 212 -3.08 -6.55 -5.74
C TRP A 212 -3.23 -7.06 -7.16
N SER A 213 -2.54 -8.14 -7.46
CA SER A 213 -2.84 -8.86 -8.68
C SER A 213 -4.23 -9.46 -8.49
N LYS A 214 -5.02 -9.54 -9.55
CA LYS A 214 -6.27 -10.32 -9.52
C LYS A 214 -6.02 -11.79 -9.16
N ALA A 215 -4.77 -12.26 -9.19
CA ALA A 215 -4.39 -13.61 -8.78
C ALA A 215 -4.28 -13.75 -7.24
N ASP A 216 -4.15 -12.66 -6.49
CA ASP A 216 -3.98 -12.69 -5.02
C ASP A 216 -5.26 -12.38 -4.24
N LEU A 217 -6.24 -11.74 -4.89
CA LEU A 217 -7.48 -11.32 -4.27
C LEU A 217 -8.63 -11.40 -5.28
N GLU A 218 -9.69 -12.11 -4.90
CA GLU A 218 -10.92 -12.24 -5.67
C GLU A 218 -12.15 -11.95 -4.82
N PHE A 219 -13.28 -11.69 -5.47
CA PHE A 219 -14.56 -11.52 -4.77
C PHE A 219 -15.13 -12.87 -4.33
N ASP A 220 -15.38 -13.03 -3.03
CA ASP A 220 -15.96 -14.26 -2.47
C ASP A 220 -17.47 -14.21 -2.58
N ARG A 221 -17.99 -14.64 -3.73
CA ARG A 221 -19.43 -14.63 -4.02
C ARG A 221 -20.23 -15.43 -2.99
N ASP A 222 -19.74 -16.59 -2.57
CA ASP A 222 -20.44 -17.43 -1.60
C ASP A 222 -20.48 -16.77 -0.23
N GLY A 223 -19.34 -16.20 0.21
CA GLY A 223 -19.27 -15.44 1.44
C GLY A 223 -20.20 -14.24 1.44
N TYR A 224 -20.23 -13.49 0.33
CA TYR A 224 -21.16 -12.38 0.12
C TYR A 224 -22.63 -12.82 0.23
N MET A 225 -23.01 -13.90 -0.44
CA MET A 225 -24.39 -14.42 -0.40
C MET A 225 -24.79 -14.87 1.01
N ILE A 226 -23.88 -15.49 1.76
CA ILE A 226 -24.12 -15.87 3.16
C ILE A 226 -24.37 -14.64 4.03
N VAL A 227 -23.54 -13.59 3.91
CA VAL A 227 -23.73 -12.36 4.69
C VAL A 227 -25.06 -11.71 4.34
N LYS A 228 -25.38 -11.63 3.05
CA LYS A 228 -26.64 -11.07 2.56
C LYS A 228 -27.86 -11.81 3.14
N ASP A 229 -27.84 -13.12 3.09
CA ASP A 229 -28.92 -14.01 3.54
C ASP A 229 -29.12 -13.93 5.06
N VAL A 230 -28.03 -13.89 5.86
CA VAL A 230 -28.10 -13.66 7.31
C VAL A 230 -28.71 -12.29 7.63
N LEU A 231 -28.31 -11.24 6.92
CA LEU A 231 -28.87 -9.90 7.14
C LEU A 231 -30.36 -9.84 6.81
N GLN A 232 -30.78 -10.45 5.69
CA GLN A 232 -32.18 -10.53 5.31
C GLN A 232 -33.01 -11.33 6.33
N PHE A 233 -32.47 -12.43 6.86
CA PHE A 233 -33.11 -13.19 7.94
C PHE A 233 -33.34 -12.33 9.19
N LEU A 234 -32.40 -11.47 9.53
CA LEU A 234 -32.51 -10.52 10.65
C LEU A 234 -33.38 -9.29 10.32
N GLY A 235 -34.06 -9.27 9.17
CA GLY A 235 -34.91 -8.16 8.73
C GLY A 235 -34.14 -6.90 8.36
N GLN A 236 -32.84 -7.01 8.08
CA GLN A 236 -32.00 -5.87 7.72
C GLN A 236 -31.88 -5.74 6.20
N GLU A 237 -31.85 -4.50 5.71
CA GLU A 237 -31.44 -4.23 4.33
C GLU A 237 -29.92 -4.43 4.22
N PRO A 238 -29.43 -5.42 3.43
CA PRO A 238 -28.03 -5.83 3.51
C PRO A 238 -27.00 -4.75 3.17
N TYR A 239 -27.41 -3.71 2.44
CA TYR A 239 -26.52 -2.63 1.99
C TYR A 239 -26.49 -1.43 2.94
N ASP A 240 -27.46 -1.33 3.86
CA ASP A 240 -27.55 -0.27 4.88
C ASP A 240 -27.17 -0.78 6.28
N ALA A 241 -27.09 -2.10 6.44
CA ALA A 241 -26.82 -2.76 7.71
C ALA A 241 -25.42 -2.43 8.26
N VAL A 242 -25.36 -2.19 9.57
CA VAL A 242 -24.12 -2.06 10.33
C VAL A 242 -23.97 -3.33 11.16
N LEU A 243 -22.86 -4.08 11.01
CA LEU A 243 -22.66 -5.34 11.73
C LEU A 243 -22.33 -5.16 13.23
N ASP A 244 -22.65 -4.00 13.81
CA ASP A 244 -22.40 -3.62 15.19
C ASP A 244 -23.66 -2.99 15.79
N GLY A 245 -23.84 -3.06 17.12
CA GLY A 245 -24.99 -2.48 17.82
C GLY A 245 -26.16 -3.44 17.97
N GLU A 246 -27.35 -3.05 17.50
CA GLU A 246 -28.62 -3.77 17.74
C GLU A 246 -28.60 -5.23 17.26
N LEU A 247 -27.83 -5.53 16.21
CA LEU A 247 -27.65 -6.88 15.68
C LEU A 247 -26.87 -7.84 16.59
N ASN A 248 -26.25 -7.32 17.65
CA ASN A 248 -25.61 -8.14 18.68
C ASN A 248 -26.59 -8.60 19.78
N ASN A 249 -27.82 -8.06 19.81
CA ASN A 249 -28.81 -8.42 20.82
C ASN A 249 -29.75 -9.55 20.36
N VAL A 250 -29.65 -9.98 19.10
CA VAL A 250 -30.51 -11.04 18.56
C VAL A 250 -30.06 -12.39 19.09
N LYS A 251 -30.94 -13.07 19.82
CA LYS A 251 -30.69 -14.42 20.30
C LYS A 251 -31.11 -15.43 19.23
N CYS A 252 -30.15 -16.11 18.66
CA CYS A 252 -30.39 -17.18 17.68
C CYS A 252 -29.69 -18.46 18.07
N TYR A 253 -30.08 -19.58 17.47
CA TYR A 253 -29.26 -20.80 17.44
C TYR A 253 -29.26 -21.42 16.05
N CYS A 254 -28.18 -22.16 15.74
CA CYS A 254 -28.11 -22.94 14.51
C CYS A 254 -28.88 -24.26 14.68
N VAL A 255 -29.93 -24.45 13.88
CA VAL A 255 -30.82 -25.61 13.89
C VAL A 255 -30.06 -26.89 13.52
N GLU A 256 -29.19 -26.83 12.52
CA GLU A 256 -28.40 -27.99 12.05
C GLU A 256 -27.37 -28.46 13.10
N CYS A 257 -26.74 -27.53 13.81
CA CYS A 257 -25.82 -27.89 14.89
C CYS A 257 -26.57 -28.38 16.14
N ALA A 258 -27.76 -27.83 16.42
CA ALA A 258 -28.62 -28.31 17.50
C ALA A 258 -29.07 -29.77 17.28
N SER A 259 -29.33 -30.19 16.03
CA SER A 259 -29.62 -31.59 15.72
C SER A 259 -28.44 -32.54 15.91
N ASN A 260 -27.21 -32.03 15.95
CA ASN A 260 -25.98 -32.80 16.15
C ASN A 260 -25.42 -32.71 17.59
N SER A 261 -26.28 -32.37 18.57
CA SER A 261 -25.91 -32.23 20.00
C SER A 261 -24.86 -31.15 20.31
N GLN A 262 -24.55 -30.28 19.35
CA GLN A 262 -23.68 -29.12 19.53
C GLN A 262 -24.49 -27.85 19.33
N ARG A 263 -25.23 -27.43 20.36
CA ARG A 263 -26.04 -26.21 20.26
C ARG A 263 -25.10 -25.00 20.17
N PHE A 264 -24.99 -24.42 18.99
CA PHE A 264 -24.28 -23.16 18.78
C PHE A 264 -25.26 -21.99 18.88
N THR A 265 -25.02 -21.10 19.85
CA THR A 265 -25.75 -19.85 20.09
C THR A 265 -24.77 -18.68 19.96
N PRO A 266 -24.75 -17.98 18.83
CA PRO A 266 -23.88 -16.83 18.62
C PRO A 266 -24.28 -15.65 19.53
N GLN A 267 -23.29 -14.86 19.92
CA GLN A 267 -23.45 -13.61 20.67
C GLN A 267 -23.72 -12.39 19.78
N GLY A 268 -23.86 -12.60 18.46
CA GLY A 268 -24.21 -11.54 17.53
C GLY A 268 -24.05 -11.93 16.06
N VAL A 269 -24.42 -11.02 15.17
CA VAL A 269 -24.44 -11.24 13.72
C VAL A 269 -23.07 -11.64 13.15
N LYS A 270 -21.97 -11.09 13.69
CA LYS A 270 -20.60 -11.43 13.25
C LYS A 270 -20.29 -12.91 13.50
N GLU A 271 -20.67 -13.43 14.66
CA GLU A 271 -20.50 -14.85 15.00
C GLU A 271 -21.44 -15.76 14.19
N MET A 272 -22.66 -15.32 13.91
CA MET A 272 -23.57 -16.03 12.99
C MET A 272 -22.95 -16.19 11.61
N ILE A 273 -22.46 -15.09 11.02
CA ILE A 273 -21.79 -15.09 9.72
C ILE A 273 -20.56 -15.99 9.77
N ALA A 274 -19.68 -15.82 10.77
CA ALA A 274 -18.48 -16.63 10.89
C ALA A 274 -18.82 -18.14 10.99
N HIS A 275 -19.79 -18.51 11.81
CA HIS A 275 -20.24 -19.89 11.93
C HIS A 275 -20.75 -20.45 10.60
N GLN A 276 -21.59 -19.70 9.87
CA GLN A 276 -22.12 -20.16 8.58
C GLN A 276 -21.02 -20.29 7.52
N LEU A 277 -20.03 -19.40 7.54
CA LEU A 277 -18.87 -19.47 6.64
C LEU A 277 -17.97 -20.67 6.92
N HIS A 278 -17.78 -21.08 8.18
CA HIS A 278 -16.81 -22.12 8.57
C HIS A 278 -17.43 -23.51 8.69
N SER A 279 -18.62 -23.62 9.28
CA SER A 279 -19.22 -24.91 9.65
C SER A 279 -20.12 -25.50 8.57
N HIS A 280 -20.60 -24.67 7.63
CA HIS A 280 -21.65 -25.06 6.69
C HIS A 280 -21.31 -24.75 5.21
N ASN A 281 -20.00 -24.66 4.92
CA ASN A 281 -19.47 -24.41 3.59
C ASN A 281 -19.73 -25.62 2.69
N GLY A 282 -20.82 -25.61 1.91
CA GLY A 282 -21.05 -26.64 0.89
C GLY A 282 -22.51 -26.96 0.57
N ASN A 283 -23.47 -26.58 1.41
CA ASN A 283 -24.89 -26.67 1.08
C ASN A 283 -25.58 -25.37 1.48
N LEU A 284 -26.22 -24.72 0.52
CA LEU A 284 -26.90 -23.43 0.67
C LEU A 284 -28.43 -23.60 0.70
N PRO A 285 -29.05 -24.15 1.76
CA PRO A 285 -30.41 -23.71 2.06
C PRO A 285 -30.35 -22.34 2.77
N ALA A 286 -31.34 -21.49 2.53
CA ALA A 286 -31.38 -20.10 3.00
C ALA A 286 -31.21 -20.01 4.54
N ALA A 287 -30.75 -18.87 5.06
CA ALA A 287 -30.52 -18.63 6.48
C ALA A 287 -31.78 -18.90 7.32
N VAL A 288 -32.94 -18.63 6.72
CA VAL A 288 -34.28 -18.93 7.26
C VAL A 288 -34.48 -20.40 7.63
N SER A 289 -33.85 -21.34 6.92
CA SER A 289 -33.97 -22.77 7.23
C SER A 289 -32.95 -23.26 8.25
N ARG A 290 -32.00 -22.41 8.66
CA ARG A 290 -30.87 -22.80 9.53
C ARG A 290 -30.80 -22.06 10.84
N TRP A 291 -31.31 -20.85 10.90
CA TRP A 291 -31.32 -20.04 12.10
C TRP A 291 -32.72 -19.98 12.69
N HIS A 292 -32.80 -20.13 14.01
CA HIS A 292 -34.04 -19.93 14.76
C HIS A 292 -33.83 -18.81 15.78
N VAL A 293 -34.73 -17.83 15.78
CA VAL A 293 -34.75 -16.74 16.76
C VAL A 293 -35.39 -17.26 18.04
N LEU A 294 -34.75 -16.99 19.18
CA LEU A 294 -35.20 -17.37 20.53
C LEU A 294 -36.08 -16.30 21.17
#